data_AF-A0A8S0RYM4-F1
#
_entry.id   AF-A0A8S0RYM4-F1
#
_cell.length_a   1.000
_cell.length_b   1.000
_cell.length_c   1.000
_cell.angle_alpha   90.00
_cell.angle_beta   90.00
_cell.angle_gamma   90.00
#
_symmetry.space_group_name_H-M   'P 1'
#
loop_
_entity.id
_entity.type
_entity.pdbx_description
1 polymer ?
#
loop_
_entity_poly.entity_id
_entity_poly.type
_entity_poly.pdbx_seq_one_letter_code
_entity_poly.pdbx_strand_id
1 'polypeptide(L)'
;MQCMSTIADINTNFAGFFKQFGTIKRLRIGRNRKTGKSRHFGFIEFESPEVAKVVSECMHNYLLFEHLLQVQLVPPERVHPKLWKGVTHRYKPLDWVKIERCPHDKERTLEEHKKLVERIMKTDKRRRKRIEASGIDYDCPEIIGNQPTSKKIRFDEE
;
A
#
# COMPACT_ATOMS: atom_id res chain seq x y z
N MET A 1 30.49 -0.49 -3.05
CA MET A 1 30.50 0.88 -3.60
C MET A 1 29.20 1.09 -4.32
N GLN A 2 28.26 1.89 -3.80
CA GLN A 2 26.95 2.02 -4.44
C GLN A 2 26.14 3.18 -3.91
N CYS A 3 25.55 3.94 -4.82
CA CYS A 3 24.11 3.89 -5.09
C CYS A 3 23.76 5.09 -5.97
N MET A 4 23.27 4.86 -7.18
CA MET A 4 22.73 5.91 -8.05
C MET A 4 21.25 6.10 -7.76
N SER A 5 20.85 7.26 -7.23
CA SER A 5 19.45 7.64 -7.02
C SER A 5 18.85 8.21 -8.31
N THR A 6 18.52 7.38 -9.28
CA THR A 6 17.87 7.89 -10.50
C THR A 6 16.48 8.45 -10.20
N ILE A 7 16.05 9.49 -10.92
CA ILE A 7 14.65 9.92 -10.98
C ILE A 7 14.16 9.62 -12.41
N ALA A 8 13.48 8.51 -12.65
CA ALA A 8 12.89 8.14 -13.94
C ALA A 8 11.77 7.09 -13.80
N ASP A 9 10.69 7.28 -14.57
CA ASP A 9 9.46 6.49 -14.58
C ASP A 9 9.57 5.10 -15.27
N ILE A 10 8.53 4.28 -15.12
CA ILE A 10 8.55 2.80 -14.93
C ILE A 10 8.61 1.90 -16.16
N ASN A 11 8.23 2.34 -17.36
CA ASN A 11 8.07 1.39 -18.47
C ASN A 11 9.38 1.03 -19.17
N THR A 12 10.49 1.67 -18.78
CA THR A 12 11.79 1.45 -19.40
C THR A 12 12.56 0.36 -18.68
N ASN A 13 13.10 -0.59 -19.44
CA ASN A 13 14.01 -1.61 -18.95
C ASN A 13 15.35 -0.97 -18.52
N PHE A 14 15.38 -0.43 -17.30
CA PHE A 14 16.56 0.22 -16.69
C PHE A 14 17.76 -0.73 -16.66
N ALA A 15 17.53 -2.03 -16.44
CA ALA A 15 18.58 -3.03 -16.51
C ALA A 15 19.22 -3.09 -17.90
N GLY A 16 18.40 -3.05 -18.96
CA GLY A 16 18.88 -3.05 -20.34
C GLY A 16 19.71 -1.82 -20.69
N PHE A 17 19.24 -0.62 -20.31
CA PHE A 17 19.95 0.62 -20.60
C PHE A 17 21.31 0.67 -19.89
N PHE A 18 21.38 0.35 -18.60
CA PHE A 18 22.64 0.44 -17.86
C PHE A 18 23.60 -0.72 -18.12
N LYS A 19 23.13 -1.81 -18.73
CA LYS A 19 23.99 -2.94 -19.11
C LYS A 19 25.05 -2.55 -20.14
N GLN A 20 24.83 -1.49 -20.93
CA GLN A 20 25.81 -1.00 -21.90
C GLN A 20 27.06 -0.41 -21.26
N PHE A 21 26.97 0.08 -20.03
CA PHE A 21 28.11 0.65 -19.31
C PHE A 21 28.91 -0.40 -18.55
N GLY A 22 28.32 -1.56 -18.25
CA GLY A 22 29.00 -2.67 -17.61
C GLY A 22 28.07 -3.68 -16.94
N THR A 23 28.66 -4.69 -16.31
CA THR A 23 27.93 -5.76 -15.60
C THR A 23 27.28 -5.22 -14.32
N ILE A 24 25.96 -5.39 -14.23
CA ILE A 24 25.15 -5.02 -13.07
C ILE A 24 25.05 -6.22 -12.12
N LYS A 25 25.47 -6.05 -10.87
CA LYS A 25 25.40 -7.09 -9.84
C LYS A 25 24.03 -7.10 -9.15
N ARG A 26 23.51 -5.92 -8.77
CA ARG A 26 22.19 -5.77 -8.16
C ARG A 26 21.49 -4.51 -8.65
N LEU A 27 20.19 -4.62 -8.91
CA LEU A 27 19.32 -3.52 -9.28
C LEU A 27 18.08 -3.54 -8.39
N ARG A 28 17.77 -2.41 -7.75
CA ARG A 28 16.54 -2.24 -6.96
C ARG A 28 15.83 -0.98 -7.41
N ILE A 29 14.57 -1.13 -7.81
CA ILE A 29 13.68 0.00 -8.10
C ILE A 29 12.74 0.20 -6.90
N GLY A 30 12.69 1.42 -6.37
CA GLY A 30 11.74 1.83 -5.35
C GLY A 30 10.32 1.75 -5.90
N ARG A 31 9.45 0.97 -5.26
CA ARG A 31 8.04 0.81 -5.66
C ARG A 31 7.10 1.18 -4.53
N ASN A 32 5.91 1.64 -4.89
CA ASN A 32 4.83 1.90 -3.95
C ASN A 32 4.26 0.55 -3.46
N ARG A 33 4.16 0.39 -2.14
CA ARG A 33 3.68 -0.85 -1.49
C ARG A 33 2.17 -1.09 -1.65
N LYS A 34 1.40 -0.11 -2.13
CA LYS A 34 -0.02 -0.30 -2.44
C LYS A 34 -0.21 -0.64 -3.91
N THR A 35 0.22 0.25 -4.79
CA THR A 35 -0.05 0.15 -6.24
C THR A 35 0.98 -0.68 -7.01
N GLY A 36 2.16 -0.93 -6.45
CA GLY A 36 3.26 -1.61 -7.16
C GLY A 36 3.95 -0.78 -8.24
N LYS A 37 3.44 0.41 -8.56
CA LYS A 37 4.08 1.37 -9.45
C LYS A 37 5.44 1.78 -8.86
N SER A 38 6.47 2.00 -9.68
CA SER A 38 7.68 2.63 -9.15
C SER A 38 7.42 4.02 -8.59
N ARG A 39 8.35 4.43 -7.74
CA ARG A 39 8.44 5.76 -7.17
C ARG A 39 9.46 6.61 -7.94
N HIS A 40 9.78 6.20 -9.16
CA HIS A 40 10.71 6.87 -10.05
C HIS A 40 12.14 6.85 -9.56
N PHE A 41 12.50 6.07 -8.53
CA PHE A 41 13.89 5.98 -8.13
C PHE A 41 14.38 4.56 -7.96
N GLY A 42 15.68 4.38 -8.14
CA GLY A 42 16.32 3.09 -8.00
C GLY A 42 17.68 3.19 -7.35
N PHE A 43 18.30 2.03 -7.20
CA PHE A 43 19.64 1.82 -6.71
C PHE A 43 20.28 0.76 -7.57
N ILE A 44 21.47 1.06 -8.09
CA ILE A 44 22.24 0.17 -8.95
C ILE A 44 23.59 -0.11 -8.29
N GLU A 45 23.95 -1.39 -8.29
CA GLU A 45 25.29 -1.87 -8.02
C GLU A 45 25.93 -2.41 -9.28
N PHE A 46 27.03 -1.78 -9.69
CA PHE A 46 27.94 -2.34 -10.67
C PHE A 46 28.98 -3.25 -10.01
N GLU A 47 29.51 -4.16 -10.81
CA GLU A 47 30.63 -5.00 -10.40
C GLU A 47 31.93 -4.21 -10.25
N SER A 48 32.22 -3.31 -11.20
CA SER A 48 33.36 -2.40 -11.13
C SER A 48 32.96 -1.04 -10.55
N PRO A 49 33.72 -0.51 -9.57
CA PRO A 49 33.47 0.80 -9.00
C PRO A 49 33.81 1.96 -9.94
N GLU A 50 34.73 1.76 -10.88
CA GLU A 50 35.14 2.76 -11.87
C GLU A 50 33.97 3.07 -12.81
N VAL A 51 33.24 2.03 -13.24
CA VAL A 51 32.03 2.16 -14.05
C VAL A 51 30.99 3.01 -13.32
N ALA A 52 30.81 2.81 -12.02
CA ALA A 52 29.86 3.60 -11.24
C ALA A 52 30.20 5.10 -11.21
N LYS A 53 31.49 5.44 -11.20
CA LYS A 53 31.97 6.83 -11.25
C LYS A 53 31.70 7.45 -12.64
N VAL A 54 32.09 6.76 -13.71
CA VAL A 54 31.85 7.21 -15.09
C VAL A 54 30.37 7.40 -15.35
N VAL A 55 29.52 6.46 -14.94
CA VAL A 55 28.06 6.59 -15.11
C VAL A 55 27.51 7.77 -14.33
N SER A 56 28.00 8.03 -13.12
CA SER A 56 27.59 9.20 -12.34
C SER A 56 27.97 10.52 -13.01
N GLU A 57 29.10 10.59 -13.71
CA GLU A 57 29.55 11.80 -14.40
C GLU A 57 28.82 11.99 -15.74
N CYS A 58 28.66 10.92 -16.53
CA CYS A 58 28.05 10.99 -17.86
C CYS A 58 26.52 11.11 -17.84
N MET A 59 25.84 10.54 -16.84
CA MET A 59 24.38 10.47 -16.81
C MET A 59 23.74 11.48 -15.86
N HIS A 60 24.54 12.27 -15.13
CA HIS A 60 24.00 13.32 -14.28
C HIS A 60 23.41 14.46 -15.13
N ASN A 61 22.14 14.79 -14.86
CA ASN A 61 21.32 15.73 -15.62
C ASN A 61 21.08 15.33 -17.09
N TYR A 62 21.14 14.04 -17.40
CA TYR A 62 20.77 13.55 -18.72
C TYR A 62 19.24 13.59 -18.89
N LEU A 63 18.77 14.14 -20.00
CA LEU A 63 17.34 14.20 -20.33
C LEU A 63 16.89 12.86 -20.92
N LEU A 64 15.99 12.17 -20.22
CA LEU A 64 15.41 10.90 -20.66
C LEU A 64 13.90 10.91 -20.39
N PHE A 65 13.10 10.66 -21.44
CA PHE A 65 11.63 10.66 -21.36
C PHE A 65 11.07 11.92 -20.67
N GLU A 66 11.54 13.10 -21.09
CA GLU A 66 11.14 14.42 -20.54
C GLU A 66 11.54 14.67 -19.08
N HIS A 67 12.28 13.74 -18.46
CA HIS A 67 12.79 13.88 -17.10
C HIS A 67 14.31 13.95 -17.08
N LEU A 68 14.84 14.82 -16.22
CA LEU A 68 16.27 14.89 -15.95
C LEU A 68 16.66 13.80 -14.97
N LEU A 69 17.57 12.92 -15.37
CA LEU A 69 18.16 11.94 -14.46
C LEU A 69 19.11 12.65 -13.50
N GLN A 70 18.79 12.57 -12.22
CA GLN A 70 19.78 12.85 -11.18
C GLN A 70 20.53 11.56 -10.89
N VAL A 71 21.84 11.57 -11.05
CA VAL A 71 22.69 10.42 -10.75
C VAL A 71 23.74 10.87 -9.75
N GLN A 72 23.86 10.15 -8.65
CA GLN A 72 24.83 10.47 -7.60
C GLN A 72 25.54 9.20 -7.16
N LEU A 73 26.78 9.32 -6.73
CA LEU A 73 27.49 8.21 -6.10
C LEU A 73 27.23 8.24 -4.60
N VAL A 74 26.65 7.17 -4.08
CA VAL A 74 26.40 7.04 -2.64
C VAL A 74 27.50 6.17 -2.00
N PRO A 75 28.05 6.60 -0.86
CA PRO A 75 28.98 5.81 -0.09
C PRO A 75 28.26 4.66 0.63
N PRO A 76 28.93 3.52 0.87
CA PRO A 76 28.32 2.34 1.48
C PRO A 76 27.77 2.62 2.89
N GLU A 77 28.35 3.58 3.63
CA GLU A 77 27.90 3.97 4.97
C GLU A 77 26.50 4.57 5.00
N ARG A 78 26.11 5.28 3.93
CA ARG A 78 24.77 5.86 3.79
C ARG A 78 23.74 4.83 3.32
N VAL A 79 24.19 3.65 2.89
CA VAL A 79 23.29 2.58 2.44
C VAL A 79 22.78 1.80 3.63
N HIS A 80 21.46 1.83 3.83
CA HIS A 80 20.85 1.03 4.89
C HIS A 80 21.09 -0.47 4.66
N PRO A 81 21.48 -1.26 5.68
CA PRO A 81 21.82 -2.69 5.52
C PRO A 81 20.74 -3.56 4.88
N LYS A 82 19.46 -3.15 5.03
CA LYS A 82 18.31 -3.87 4.44
C LYS A 82 17.99 -3.45 3.01
N LEU A 83 18.78 -2.58 2.36
CA LEU A 83 18.50 -2.09 1.02
C LEU A 83 18.34 -3.24 0.01
N TRP A 84 19.19 -4.25 0.08
CA TRP A 84 19.17 -5.36 -0.88
C TRP A 84 18.26 -6.53 -0.47
N LYS A 85 17.57 -6.44 0.68
CA LYS A 85 16.64 -7.50 1.10
C LYS A 85 15.39 -7.51 0.23
N GLY A 86 15.04 -8.69 -0.29
CA GLY A 86 13.84 -8.90 -1.10
C GLY A 86 13.92 -8.41 -2.54
N VAL A 87 15.12 -8.10 -3.06
CA VAL A 87 15.31 -7.65 -4.45
C VAL A 87 14.93 -8.75 -5.46
N THR A 88 15.22 -10.00 -5.14
CA THR A 88 14.87 -11.17 -5.98
C THR A 88 13.35 -11.43 -6.02
N HIS A 89 12.60 -10.96 -5.02
CA HIS A 89 11.17 -11.26 -4.93
C HIS A 89 10.36 -10.31 -5.80
N ARG A 90 9.56 -10.87 -6.72
CA ARG A 90 8.64 -10.06 -7.54
C ARG A 90 7.54 -9.49 -6.66
N TYR A 91 7.36 -8.17 -6.69
CA TYR A 91 6.29 -7.52 -5.95
C TYR A 91 4.92 -8.02 -6.44
N LYS A 92 4.08 -8.46 -5.51
CA LYS A 92 2.67 -8.80 -5.75
C LYS A 92 1.82 -7.71 -5.07
N PRO A 93 0.99 -6.95 -5.81
CA PRO A 93 0.09 -5.98 -5.19
C PRO A 93 -0.85 -6.69 -4.22
N LEU A 94 -1.03 -6.10 -3.05
CA LEU A 94 -2.02 -6.56 -2.09
C LEU A 94 -3.40 -6.10 -2.54
N ASP A 95 -4.33 -7.05 -2.65
CA ASP A 95 -5.74 -6.76 -2.87
C ASP A 95 -6.37 -6.31 -1.54
N TRP A 96 -6.32 -5.00 -1.29
CA TRP A 96 -6.87 -4.40 -0.07
C TRP A 96 -8.37 -4.69 0.07
N VAL A 97 -9.12 -4.72 -1.02
CA VAL A 97 -10.55 -5.03 -1.00
C VAL A 97 -10.78 -6.45 -0.49
N LYS A 98 -10.01 -7.42 -0.97
CA LYS A 98 -10.07 -8.79 -0.47
C LYS A 98 -9.70 -8.89 1.02
N ILE A 99 -8.66 -8.18 1.44
CA ILE A 99 -8.21 -8.16 2.84
C ILE A 99 -9.28 -7.53 3.74
N GLU A 100 -9.89 -6.42 3.32
CA GLU A 100 -10.93 -5.70 4.07
C GLU A 100 -12.26 -6.45 4.11
N ARG A 101 -12.58 -7.22 3.05
CA ARG A 101 -13.74 -8.11 3.04
C ARG A 101 -13.65 -9.14 4.16
N CYS A 102 -12.49 -9.72 4.45
CA CYS A 102 -12.39 -10.77 5.47
C CYS A 102 -12.88 -10.33 6.87
N PRO A 103 -12.43 -9.20 7.47
CA PRO A 103 -12.98 -8.68 8.73
C PRO A 103 -14.43 -8.21 8.62
N HIS A 104 -14.82 -7.58 7.51
CA HIS A 104 -16.17 -7.06 7.33
C HIS A 104 -17.20 -8.19 7.28
N ASP A 105 -16.89 -9.22 6.49
CA ASP A 105 -17.71 -10.42 6.28
C ASP A 105 -17.70 -11.37 7.47
N LYS A 106 -16.67 -11.30 8.33
CA LYS A 106 -16.56 -12.17 9.50
C LYS A 106 -17.85 -12.11 10.33
N GLU A 107 -18.42 -13.27 10.60
CA GLU A 107 -19.62 -13.38 11.43
C GLU A 107 -19.36 -12.85 12.84
N ARG A 108 -20.39 -12.24 13.45
CA ARG A 108 -20.28 -11.70 14.80
C ARG A 108 -20.40 -12.85 15.79
N THR A 109 -19.56 -12.84 16.83
CA THR A 109 -19.73 -13.73 17.98
C THR A 109 -20.95 -13.30 18.81
N LEU A 110 -21.47 -14.19 19.66
CA LEU A 110 -22.60 -13.89 20.55
C LEU A 110 -22.32 -12.72 21.49
N GLU A 111 -21.10 -12.63 22.02
CA GLU A 111 -20.71 -11.54 22.93
C GLU A 111 -20.64 -10.19 22.19
N GLU A 112 -20.05 -10.17 20.99
CA GLU A 112 -20.03 -8.98 20.14
C GLU A 112 -21.44 -8.56 19.73
N HIS A 113 -22.34 -9.51 19.51
CA HIS A 113 -23.75 -9.24 19.21
C HIS A 113 -24.48 -8.61 20.42
N LYS A 114 -24.29 -9.14 21.64
CA LYS A 114 -24.85 -8.53 22.86
C LYS A 114 -24.39 -7.08 23.05
N LYS A 115 -23.07 -6.83 22.90
CA LYS A 115 -22.49 -5.48 22.97
C LYS A 115 -23.05 -4.54 21.89
N LEU A 116 -23.36 -5.06 20.71
CA LEU A 116 -24.01 -4.30 19.63
C LEU A 116 -25.44 -3.92 20.02
N VAL A 117 -26.23 -4.88 20.49
CA VAL A 117 -27.63 -4.66 20.93
C VAL A 117 -27.68 -3.63 22.06
N GLU A 118 -26.82 -3.75 23.06
CA GLU A 118 -26.70 -2.77 24.15
C GLU A 118 -26.40 -1.35 23.62
N ARG A 119 -25.50 -1.24 22.64
CA ARG A 119 -25.17 0.04 22.00
C ARG A 119 -26.35 0.63 21.24
N ILE A 120 -27.12 -0.21 20.53
CA ILE A 120 -28.32 0.20 19.82
C ILE A 120 -29.36 0.70 20.83
N MET A 121 -29.65 -0.05 21.89
CA MET A 121 -30.60 0.33 22.95
C MET A 121 -30.22 1.66 23.62
N LYS A 122 -28.93 1.86 23.92
CA LYS A 122 -28.45 3.12 24.49
C LYS A 122 -28.65 4.30 23.55
N THR A 123 -28.43 4.08 22.25
CA THR A 123 -28.61 5.11 21.22
C THR A 123 -30.09 5.42 21.02
N ASP A 124 -30.94 4.40 21.02
CA ASP A 124 -32.40 4.53 20.92
C ASP A 124 -32.96 5.34 22.10
N LYS A 125 -32.57 5.03 23.34
CA LYS A 125 -32.95 5.82 24.52
C LYS A 125 -32.57 7.30 24.40
N ARG A 126 -31.39 7.61 23.85
CA ARG A 126 -30.95 8.98 23.60
C ARG A 126 -31.78 9.65 22.51
N ARG A 127 -32.15 8.90 21.46
CA ARG A 127 -33.00 9.38 20.37
C ARG A 127 -34.40 9.71 20.88
N ARG A 128 -35.04 8.82 21.65
CA ARG A 128 -36.37 9.03 22.25
C ARG A 128 -36.41 10.31 23.10
N LYS A 129 -35.43 10.50 23.99
CA LYS A 129 -35.31 11.73 24.80
C LYS A 129 -35.20 13.01 23.98
N ARG A 130 -34.52 12.96 22.82
CA ARG A 130 -34.41 14.12 21.92
C ARG A 130 -35.73 14.42 21.22
N ILE A 131 -36.46 13.40 20.81
CA ILE A 131 -37.77 13.53 20.16
C ILE A 131 -38.78 14.14 21.15
N GLU A 132 -38.79 13.61 22.38
CA GLU A 132 -39.62 14.12 23.49
C GLU A 132 -39.28 15.58 23.82
N ALA A 133 -37.99 15.93 23.91
CA ALA A 133 -37.56 17.30 24.16
C ALA A 133 -37.93 18.28 23.02
N SER A 134 -38.03 17.78 21.78
CA SER A 134 -38.50 18.57 20.63
C SER A 134 -40.03 18.66 20.53
N GLY A 135 -40.77 18.02 21.45
CA GLY A 135 -42.24 18.03 21.47
C GLY A 135 -42.88 17.31 20.28
N ILE A 136 -42.17 16.38 19.65
CA ILE A 136 -42.67 15.64 18.49
C ILE A 136 -43.36 14.37 18.98
N ASP A 137 -44.63 14.21 18.61
CA ASP A 137 -45.39 12.98 18.88
C ASP A 137 -45.01 11.90 17.86
N TYR A 138 -44.03 11.07 18.23
CA TYR A 138 -43.55 9.97 17.40
C TYR A 138 -43.36 8.71 18.24
N ASP A 139 -44.18 7.70 17.96
CA ASP A 139 -44.04 6.37 18.55
C ASP A 139 -42.91 5.60 17.86
N CYS A 140 -41.83 5.35 18.60
CA CYS A 140 -40.64 4.70 18.07
C CYS A 140 -40.79 3.18 18.22
N PRO A 141 -40.90 2.42 17.11
CA PRO A 141 -41.15 0.98 17.16
C PRO A 141 -40.02 0.25 17.89
N GLU A 142 -40.38 -0.88 18.51
CA GLU A 142 -39.42 -1.73 19.20
C GLU A 142 -38.40 -2.33 18.22
N ILE A 143 -37.18 -2.50 18.70
CA ILE A 143 -36.11 -3.09 17.90
C ILE A 143 -36.33 -4.60 17.87
N ILE A 144 -37.01 -5.07 16.83
CA ILE A 144 -37.25 -6.50 16.57
C ILE A 144 -35.97 -7.09 15.97
N GLY A 145 -35.15 -7.73 16.80
CA GLY A 145 -33.89 -8.32 16.35
C GLY A 145 -32.97 -8.74 17.48
N ASN A 146 -33.38 -9.75 18.26
CA ASN A 146 -32.58 -10.27 19.38
C ASN A 146 -31.70 -11.48 19.00
N GLN A 147 -31.74 -11.91 17.73
CA GLN A 147 -30.96 -13.05 17.26
C GLN A 147 -29.79 -12.62 16.37
N PRO A 148 -28.61 -13.27 16.51
CA PRO A 148 -27.47 -13.01 15.66
C PRO A 148 -27.78 -13.43 14.22
N THR A 149 -28.02 -12.46 13.36
CA THR A 149 -28.22 -12.70 11.93
C THR A 149 -26.89 -12.76 11.18
N SER A 150 -26.85 -13.59 10.15
CA SER A 150 -25.77 -13.60 9.15
C SER A 150 -25.60 -12.21 8.55
N LYS A 151 -24.36 -11.72 8.44
CA LYS A 151 -24.07 -10.46 7.72
C LYS A 151 -24.29 -10.59 6.21
N LYS A 152 -24.23 -11.81 5.67
CA LYS A 152 -24.44 -12.08 4.25
C LYS A 152 -25.88 -12.47 4.00
N ILE A 153 -26.50 -11.79 3.05
CA ILE A 153 -27.76 -12.24 2.46
C ILE A 153 -27.39 -13.49 1.65
N ARG A 154 -27.88 -14.65 2.08
CA ARG A 154 -27.83 -15.88 1.27
C ARG A 154 -29.15 -15.90 0.51
N PHE A 155 -29.07 -15.89 -0.82
CA PHE A 155 -30.22 -16.15 -1.66
C PHE A 155 -30.31 -17.66 -1.81
N ASP A 156 -31.47 -18.24 -1.54
CA ASP A 156 -31.71 -19.66 -1.80
C ASP A 156 -31.85 -19.86 -3.32
N GLU A 157 -31.17 -20.86 -3.88
CA GLU A 157 -31.29 -21.21 -5.30
C GLU A 157 -32.56 -22.06 -5.47
N GLU A 158 -33.65 -21.46 -5.96
CA GLU A 158 -34.86 -22.15 -6.44
C GLU A 158 -34.75 -22.57 -7.91
#